data_AF-A0A0G0MAD6-F1
#
_entry.id   AF-A0A0G0MAD6-F1
#
_cell.length_a   1.000
_cell.length_b   1.000
_cell.length_c   1.000
_cell.angle_alpha   90.00
_cell.angle_beta   90.00
_cell.angle_gamma   90.00
#
_symmetry.space_group_name_H-M   'P 1'
#
loop_
_entity.id
_entity.type
_entity.pdbx_description
1 polymer ?
#
loop_
_entity_poly.entity_id
_entity_poly.type
_entity_poly.pdbx_seq_one_letter_code
_entity_poly.pdbx_strand_id
1 'polypeptide(L)'
;MLERINFFNLTYNFRKNAKSAFFSAWSYTYVKIFLATAVFANVLIWLIARFIKVTTGTDQIALHYNVDFGIDFYGNAEKIFIIPVLGFIIILFNFLIVMFLQRNKDIIIISYILLITGLLSNIVLLAAISSVYLINFR
;
A
#
# COMPACT_ATOMS: atom_id res chain seq x y z
N MET A 1 -28.21 14.95 31.74
CA MET A 1 -29.08 14.14 30.85
C MET A 1 -28.50 14.09 29.43
N LEU A 2 -27.21 13.75 29.27
CA LEU A 2 -26.48 13.90 27.99
C LEU A 2 -25.41 12.81 27.73
N GLU A 3 -25.55 11.59 28.27
CA GLU A 3 -24.49 10.56 28.17
C GLU A 3 -24.97 9.16 27.73
N ARG A 4 -26.04 9.09 26.92
CA ARG A 4 -26.34 7.87 26.14
C ARG A 4 -26.47 8.21 24.67
N ILE A 5 -25.38 8.72 24.08
CA ILE A 5 -25.21 8.60 22.63
C ILE A 5 -25.02 7.10 22.38
N ASN A 6 -26.14 6.43 22.07
CA ASN A 6 -26.21 5.00 21.85
C ASN A 6 -25.08 4.56 20.91
N PHE A 7 -24.21 3.66 21.39
CA PHE A 7 -23.18 3.00 20.58
C PHE A 7 -23.74 2.44 19.25
N PHE A 8 -25.00 1.97 19.28
CA PHE A 8 -25.75 1.57 18.10
C PHE A 8 -25.97 2.70 17.08
N ASN A 9 -26.28 3.91 17.52
CA ASN A 9 -26.44 5.07 16.64
C ASN A 9 -25.08 5.52 16.07
N LEU A 10 -24.01 5.43 16.85
CA LEU A 10 -22.65 5.76 16.38
C LEU A 10 -22.20 4.79 15.27
N THR A 11 -22.32 3.48 15.50
CA THR A 11 -21.94 2.45 14.52
C THR A 11 -22.80 2.50 13.26
N TYR A 12 -24.10 2.75 13.40
CA TYR A 12 -25.02 2.92 12.27
C TYR A 12 -24.65 4.14 11.41
N ASN A 13 -24.46 5.30 12.04
CA ASN A 13 -24.09 6.53 11.34
C ASN A 13 -22.70 6.41 10.69
N PHE A 14 -21.73 5.77 11.35
CA PHE A 14 -20.42 5.51 10.78
C PHE A 14 -20.50 4.62 9.54
N ARG A 15 -21.23 3.49 9.60
CA ARG A 15 -21.41 2.59 8.45
C ARG A 15 -22.09 3.27 7.27
N LYS A 16 -23.15 4.04 7.52
CA LYS A 16 -23.87 4.79 6.47
C LYS A 16 -22.96 5.83 5.82
N ASN A 17 -22.19 6.56 6.63
CA ASN A 17 -21.23 7.55 6.17
C ASN A 17 -20.08 6.92 5.36
N ALA A 18 -19.53 5.79 5.82
CA ALA A 18 -18.46 5.08 5.14
C ALA A 18 -18.91 4.53 3.77
N LYS A 19 -20.10 3.94 3.68
CA LYS A 19 -20.67 3.50 2.39
C LYS A 19 -20.85 4.66 1.42
N SER A 20 -21.45 5.76 1.88
CA SER A 20 -21.64 6.96 1.05
C SER A 20 -20.31 7.56 0.60
N ALA A 21 -19.32 7.64 1.49
CA ALA A 21 -17.97 8.10 1.19
C ALA A 21 -17.27 7.21 0.14
N PHE A 22 -17.41 5.89 0.26
CA PHE A 22 -16.87 4.94 -0.70
C PHE A 22 -17.47 5.12 -2.10
N PHE A 23 -18.81 5.19 -2.21
CA PHE A 23 -19.46 5.40 -3.50
C PHE A 23 -19.13 6.76 -4.11
N SER A 24 -18.94 7.79 -3.28
CA SER A 24 -18.47 9.10 -3.72
C SER A 24 -17.05 9.01 -4.30
N ALA A 25 -16.10 8.42 -3.56
CA ALA A 25 -14.72 8.13 -4.00
C ALA A 25 -14.68 7.36 -5.31
N TRP A 26 -15.47 6.30 -5.40
CA TRP A 26 -15.52 5.43 -6.56
C TRP A 26 -16.25 6.03 -7.77
N SER A 27 -16.91 7.17 -7.63
CA SER A 27 -17.56 7.83 -8.77
C SER A 27 -16.52 8.46 -9.72
N TYR A 28 -15.37 8.87 -9.19
CA TYR A 28 -14.36 9.61 -9.93
C TYR A 28 -13.40 8.71 -10.71
N THR A 29 -13.24 8.96 -12.01
CA THR A 29 -12.37 8.18 -12.91
C THR A 29 -10.90 8.25 -12.50
N TYR A 30 -10.40 9.42 -12.09
CA TYR A 30 -9.00 9.57 -11.68
C TYR A 30 -8.67 8.69 -10.47
N VAL A 31 -9.57 8.59 -9.48
CA VAL A 31 -9.40 7.72 -8.31
C VAL A 31 -9.23 6.27 -8.76
N LYS A 32 -10.08 5.80 -9.68
CA LYS A 32 -9.99 4.44 -10.22
C LYS A 32 -8.66 4.19 -10.92
N ILE A 33 -8.22 5.12 -11.78
CA ILE A 33 -6.97 4.97 -12.53
C ILE A 33 -5.78 4.89 -11.57
N PHE A 34 -5.63 5.85 -10.65
CA PHE A 34 -4.52 5.87 -9.69
C PHE A 34 -4.54 4.66 -8.75
N LEU A 35 -5.72 4.25 -8.29
CA LEU A 35 -5.84 3.09 -7.41
C LEU A 35 -5.55 1.79 -8.16
N ALA A 36 -6.04 1.65 -9.40
CA ALA A 36 -5.75 0.50 -10.25
C ALA A 36 -4.26 0.39 -10.58
N THR A 37 -3.58 1.49 -10.91
CA THR A 37 -2.13 1.47 -11.18
C THR A 37 -1.31 1.19 -9.92
N ALA A 38 -1.69 1.75 -8.78
CA ALA A 38 -1.01 1.47 -7.51
C ALA A 38 -1.19 0.01 -7.08
N VAL A 39 -2.42 -0.53 -7.19
CA VAL A 39 -2.70 -1.95 -6.91
C VAL A 39 -1.96 -2.86 -7.89
N PHE A 40 -1.93 -2.51 -9.18
CA PHE A 40 -1.17 -3.27 -10.17
C PHE A 40 0.32 -3.30 -9.83
N ALA A 41 0.92 -2.15 -9.48
CA ALA A 41 2.31 -2.10 -9.02
C ALA A 41 2.52 -2.96 -7.76
N ASN A 42 1.60 -2.92 -6.79
CA ASN A 42 1.69 -3.74 -5.59
C ASN A 42 1.60 -5.25 -5.89
N VAL A 43 0.72 -5.65 -6.81
CA VAL A 43 0.61 -7.04 -7.28
C VAL A 43 1.92 -7.49 -7.95
N LEU A 44 2.57 -6.64 -8.75
CA LEU A 44 3.89 -6.95 -9.30
C LEU A 44 4.93 -7.19 -8.19
N ILE A 45 4.93 -6.37 -7.13
CA ILE A 45 5.82 -6.59 -5.97
C ILE A 45 5.54 -7.95 -5.32
N TRP A 46 4.27 -8.34 -5.14
CA TRP A 46 3.91 -9.67 -4.63
C TRP A 46 4.44 -10.81 -5.52
N LEU A 47 4.30 -10.66 -6.83
CA LEU A 47 4.77 -11.66 -7.80
C LEU A 47 6.29 -11.78 -7.77
N ILE A 48 7.02 -10.67 -7.71
CA ILE A 48 8.49 -10.66 -7.61
C ILE A 48 8.93 -11.27 -6.27
N ALA A 49 8.29 -10.92 -5.16
CA ALA A 49 8.56 -11.50 -3.84
C ALA A 49 8.42 -13.04 -3.86
N ARG A 50 7.32 -13.53 -4.44
CA ARG A 50 7.07 -14.96 -4.59
C ARG A 50 8.11 -15.61 -5.50
N PHE A 51 8.45 -14.98 -6.61
CA PHE A 51 9.45 -15.46 -7.55
C PHE A 51 10.82 -15.63 -6.85
N ILE A 52 11.29 -14.61 -6.14
CA ILE A 52 12.53 -14.65 -5.36
C ILE A 52 12.51 -15.83 -4.37
N LYS A 53 11.46 -15.95 -3.55
CA LYS A 53 11.34 -17.04 -2.57
C LYS A 53 11.42 -18.44 -3.22
N VAL A 54 10.73 -18.63 -4.34
CA VAL A 54 10.69 -19.94 -5.03
C VAL A 54 12.03 -20.25 -5.69
N THR A 55 12.69 -19.26 -6.30
CA THR A 55 13.92 -19.48 -7.06
C THR A 55 15.15 -19.64 -6.17
N THR A 56 15.24 -18.98 -5.01
CA THR A 56 16.38 -19.16 -4.10
C THR A 56 16.40 -20.59 -3.53
N GLY A 57 15.24 -21.20 -3.27
CA GLY A 57 15.14 -22.58 -2.78
C GLY A 57 15.72 -22.82 -1.37
N THR A 58 16.21 -21.77 -0.71
CA THR A 58 16.70 -21.77 0.67
C THR A 58 15.84 -20.87 1.54
N ASP A 59 15.81 -21.16 2.85
CA ASP A 59 15.08 -20.33 3.81
C ASP A 59 15.79 -19.00 4.11
N GLN A 60 17.03 -18.82 3.66
CA GLN A 60 17.83 -17.62 3.92
C GLN A 60 18.21 -16.89 2.63
N ILE A 61 17.85 -15.61 2.55
CA ILE A 61 18.21 -14.70 1.45
C ILE A 61 18.90 -13.45 2.00
N ALA A 62 19.75 -12.85 1.18
CA ALA A 62 20.31 -11.53 1.45
C ALA A 62 19.18 -10.49 1.37
N LEU A 63 18.83 -9.90 2.51
CA LEU A 63 17.76 -8.89 2.59
C LEU A 63 18.32 -7.46 2.62
N HIS A 64 19.58 -7.31 3.04
CA HIS A 64 20.24 -6.02 3.10
C HIS A 64 21.64 -6.12 2.49
N TYR A 65 22.03 -5.03 1.84
CA TYR A 65 23.29 -4.90 1.15
C TYR A 65 23.79 -3.48 1.35
N ASN A 66 25.04 -3.37 1.77
CA ASN A 66 25.77 -2.14 1.86
C ASN A 66 26.83 -2.10 0.75
N VAL A 67 26.99 -0.93 0.12
CA VAL A 67 28.01 -0.75 -0.92
C VAL A 67 29.43 -0.91 -0.36
N ASP A 68 29.65 -0.51 0.91
CA ASP A 68 30.97 -0.57 1.54
C ASP A 68 31.31 -1.96 2.08
N PHE A 69 30.31 -2.73 2.55
CA PHE A 69 30.52 -3.99 3.28
C PHE A 69 29.93 -5.23 2.59
N GLY A 70 29.21 -5.07 1.47
CA GLY A 70 28.51 -6.15 0.80
C GLY A 70 27.24 -6.59 1.53
N ILE A 71 26.92 -7.88 1.51
CA ILE A 71 25.74 -8.43 2.19
C ILE A 71 26.00 -8.44 3.70
N ASP A 72 25.27 -7.61 4.44
CA ASP A 72 25.40 -7.47 5.90
C ASP A 72 24.27 -8.19 6.66
N PHE A 73 23.17 -8.55 5.99
CA PHE A 73 22.06 -9.26 6.62
C PHE A 73 21.44 -10.35 5.74
N TYR A 74 21.59 -11.59 6.22
CA TYR A 74 20.80 -12.73 5.77
C TYR A 74 19.60 -12.92 6.69
N GLY A 75 18.41 -13.04 6.11
CA GLY A 75 17.19 -13.29 6.87
C GLY A 75 16.26 -14.28 6.19
N ASN A 76 15.21 -14.65 6.91
CA ASN A 76 14.22 -15.58 6.40
C ASN A 76 13.59 -15.03 5.11
N ALA A 77 13.50 -15.85 4.05
CA ALA A 77 12.89 -15.50 2.77
C ALA A 77 11.45 -14.98 2.90
N GLU A 78 10.73 -15.34 3.96
CA GLU A 78 9.38 -14.82 4.25
C GLU A 78 9.36 -13.33 4.58
N LYS A 79 10.47 -12.78 5.10
CA LYS A 79 10.56 -11.34 5.41
C LYS A 79 10.47 -10.47 4.16
N ILE A 80 10.72 -11.02 2.96
CA ILE A 80 10.58 -10.24 1.72
C ILE A 80 9.14 -9.77 1.47
N PHE A 81 8.14 -10.47 2.03
CA PHE A 81 6.74 -10.10 1.91
C PHE A 81 6.36 -8.86 2.74
N ILE A 82 7.26 -8.35 3.59
CA ILE A 82 7.02 -7.08 4.28
C ILE A 82 6.91 -5.92 3.30
N ILE A 83 7.67 -5.94 2.20
CA ILE A 83 7.69 -4.91 1.16
C ILE A 83 6.29 -4.77 0.50
N PRO A 84 5.69 -5.82 -0.07
CA PRO A 84 4.37 -5.72 -0.66
C PRO A 84 3.27 -5.41 0.37
N VAL A 85 3.36 -5.94 1.60
CA VAL A 85 2.41 -5.62 2.68
C VAL A 85 2.45 -4.13 3.03
N LEU A 86 3.64 -3.53 3.14
CA LEU A 86 3.79 -2.08 3.35
C LEU A 86 3.15 -1.28 2.21
N GLY A 87 3.39 -1.68 0.96
CA GLY A 87 2.79 -1.03 -0.20
C GLY A 87 1.26 -1.09 -0.19
N PHE A 88 0.68 -2.22 0.24
CA PHE A 88 -0.76 -2.38 0.39
C PHE A 88 -1.32 -1.49 1.51
N ILE A 89 -0.66 -1.44 2.66
CA ILE A 89 -1.04 -0.57 3.79
C ILE A 89 -1.04 0.90 3.35
N ILE A 90 -0.01 1.34 2.60
CA ILE A 90 0.08 2.71 2.09
C ILE A 90 -1.08 3.02 1.13
N ILE A 91 -1.43 2.11 0.21
CA ILE A 91 -2.57 2.29 -0.69
C ILE A 91 -3.86 2.40 0.10
N LEU A 92 -4.09 1.46 1.03
CA LEU A 92 -5.30 1.42 1.84
C LEU A 92 -5.46 2.70 2.66
N PHE A 93 -4.40 3.14 3.32
CA PHE A 93 -4.43 4.33 4.16
C PHE A 93 -4.70 5.61 3.35
N ASN A 94 -3.99 5.80 2.22
CA ASN A 94 -4.24 6.95 1.35
C ASN A 94 -5.66 6.95 0.80
N PHE A 95 -6.18 5.80 0.37
CA PHE A 95 -7.54 5.70 -0.15
C PHE A 95 -8.60 5.97 0.92
N LEU A 96 -8.41 5.47 2.15
CA LEU A 96 -9.32 5.77 3.26
C LEU A 96 -9.39 7.28 3.53
N ILE A 97 -8.25 7.98 3.53
CA ILE A 97 -8.24 9.44 3.71
C ILE A 97 -9.00 10.13 2.58
N VAL A 98 -8.77 9.73 1.31
CA VAL A 98 -9.49 10.27 0.16
C VAL A 98 -11.00 10.08 0.29
N MET A 99 -11.45 8.90 0.76
CA MET A 99 -12.88 8.65 1.00
C MET A 99 -13.48 9.66 1.99
N PHE A 100 -12.78 10.00 3.08
CA PHE A 100 -13.28 10.95 4.06
C PHE A 100 -13.23 12.41 3.58
N LEU A 101 -12.22 12.78 2.79
CA LEU A 101 -12.02 14.15 2.31
C LEU A 101 -12.93 14.54 1.13
N GLN A 102 -13.33 13.59 0.29
CA GLN A 102 -14.10 13.86 -0.92
C GLN A 102 -15.51 14.42 -0.70
N ARG A 103 -15.98 14.53 0.54
CA ARG A 103 -17.22 15.23 0.86
C ARG A 103 -17.17 16.73 0.52
N ASN A 104 -15.97 17.32 0.45
CA ASN A 104 -15.77 18.74 0.18
C ASN A 104 -15.13 18.92 -1.19
N LYS A 105 -15.81 19.66 -2.10
CA LYS A 105 -15.32 19.92 -3.46
C LYS A 105 -14.01 20.71 -3.50
N ASP A 106 -13.72 21.49 -2.46
CA ASP A 106 -12.52 22.32 -2.39
C ASP A 106 -11.23 21.51 -2.11
N ILE A 107 -11.36 20.23 -1.78
CA ILE A 107 -10.26 19.36 -1.32
C ILE A 107 -9.79 18.37 -2.41
N ILE A 108 -10.18 18.61 -3.67
CA ILE A 108 -9.79 17.75 -4.80
C ILE A 108 -8.26 17.65 -4.94
N ILE A 109 -7.54 18.78 -4.78
CA ILE A 109 -6.07 18.82 -4.90
C ILE A 109 -5.40 17.88 -3.89
N ILE A 110 -5.87 17.88 -2.64
CA ILE A 110 -5.33 16.99 -1.59
C ILE A 110 -5.58 15.52 -1.95
N SER A 111 -6.73 15.21 -2.54
CA SER A 111 -7.03 13.85 -3.00
C SER A 111 -6.07 13.37 -4.08
N TYR A 112 -5.69 14.25 -5.02
CA TYR A 112 -4.67 13.94 -6.03
C TYR A 112 -3.31 13.68 -5.40
N ILE A 113 -2.88 14.55 -4.46
CA ILE A 113 -1.60 14.40 -3.77
C ILE A 113 -1.54 13.04 -3.06
N LEU A 114 -2.57 12.67 -2.30
CA LEU A 114 -2.63 11.39 -1.58
C LEU A 114 -2.54 10.18 -2.51
N LEU A 115 -3.25 10.21 -3.65
CA LEU A 115 -3.23 9.13 -4.63
C LEU A 115 -1.87 9.02 -5.32
N ILE A 116 -1.27 10.15 -5.70
CA ILE A 116 0.06 10.21 -6.32
C ILE A 116 1.11 9.71 -5.33
N THR A 117 1.07 10.13 -4.06
CA THR A 117 1.98 9.64 -3.02
C THR A 117 1.84 8.14 -2.85
N GLY A 118 0.62 7.59 -2.80
CA GLY A 118 0.41 6.15 -2.72
C GLY A 118 1.01 5.37 -3.90
N LEU A 119 0.89 5.91 -5.11
CA LEU A 119 1.50 5.34 -6.32
C LEU A 119 3.03 5.44 -6.28
N LEU A 120 3.58 6.61 -5.99
CA LEU A 120 5.03 6.84 -5.90
C LEU A 120 5.68 5.93 -4.86
N SER A 121 5.06 5.77 -3.69
CA SER A 121 5.54 4.82 -2.69
C SER A 121 5.62 3.39 -3.23
N ASN A 122 4.64 2.94 -4.00
CA ASN A 122 4.69 1.60 -4.61
C ASN A 122 5.76 1.50 -5.72
N ILE A 123 6.03 2.57 -6.47
CA ILE A 123 7.15 2.61 -7.43
C ILE A 123 8.49 2.48 -6.70
N VAL A 124 8.66 3.19 -5.58
CA VAL A 124 9.87 3.08 -4.74
C VAL A 124 10.02 1.68 -4.15
N LEU A 125 8.93 1.07 -3.67
CA LEU A 125 8.95 -0.30 -3.15
C LEU A 125 9.22 -1.34 -4.25
N LEU A 126 8.78 -1.07 -5.49
CA LEU A 126 9.12 -1.89 -6.65
C LEU A 126 10.64 -1.84 -6.93
N ALA A 127 11.24 -0.65 -6.88
CA ALA A 127 12.69 -0.51 -7.00
C ALA A 127 13.42 -1.24 -5.86
N ALA A 128 12.92 -1.14 -4.62
CA ALA A 128 13.50 -1.83 -3.47
C ALA A 128 13.50 -3.36 -3.65
N ILE A 129 12.39 -3.96 -4.10
CA ILE A 129 12.36 -5.41 -4.32
C ILE A 129 13.19 -5.84 -5.53
N SER A 130 13.30 -4.99 -6.56
CA SER A 130 14.23 -5.22 -7.68
C SER A 130 15.70 -5.22 -7.22
N SER A 131 16.08 -4.37 -6.27
CA SER A 131 17.41 -4.41 -5.66
C SER A 131 17.67 -5.74 -4.95
N VAL A 132 16.71 -6.23 -4.15
CA VAL A 132 16.82 -7.54 -3.48
C VAL A 132 16.98 -8.67 -4.51
N TYR A 133 16.22 -8.62 -5.61
CA TYR A 133 16.38 -9.57 -6.71
C TYR A 133 17.82 -9.55 -7.29
N LEU A 134 18.34 -8.36 -7.59
CA LEU A 134 19.68 -8.23 -8.16
C LEU A 134 20.76 -8.80 -7.24
N ILE A 135 20.68 -8.55 -5.93
CA ILE A 135 21.70 -9.01 -4.97
C ILE A 135 21.70 -10.55 -4.80
N ASN A 136 20.55 -11.21 -4.95
CA ASN A 136 20.45 -12.66 -4.73
C ASN A 136 20.66 -13.50 -5.99
N PHE A 137 20.51 -12.92 -7.18
CA PHE A 137 20.54 -13.67 -8.46
C PHE A 137 21.56 -13.14 -9.49
N ARG A 138 22.29 -12.07 -9.18
CA ARG A 138 23.43 -11.57 -9.96
C ARG A 138 24.64 -11.40 -9.06
#